data_AF-A0A511UY13-F1
#
_entry.id   AF-A0A511UY13-F1
#
_cell.length_a   1.000
_cell.length_b   1.000
_cell.length_c   1.000
_cell.angle_alpha   90.00
_cell.angle_beta   90.00
_cell.angle_gamma   90.00
#
_symmetry.space_group_name_H-M   'P 1'
#
loop_
_entity.id
_entity.type
_entity.pdbx_description
1 polymer ?
#
loop_
_entity_poly.entity_id
_entity_poly.type
_entity_poly.pdbx_seq_one_letter_code
_entity_poly.pdbx_strand_id
1 'polypeptide(L)'
;MIARNETYLQNNAYTMISKDDQSLGSIEACEQLIQDKRSNHIILFFSDREVILYYKEQHIHLVARPAEMLKQFMLESHEKAPLKKEDFSHVFSKVKGEIKTNTYIVAINRLRNKLKQCHIPEDVLLTRERLGTDRETAYYYNHKYPFIIIQRTDFM
;
A
#
# COMPACT_ATOMS: atom_id res chain seq x y z
N MET A 1 -25.07 -19.73 23.64
CA MET A 1 -23.99 -20.00 22.64
C MET A 1 -23.83 -18.78 21.71
N ILE A 2 -23.41 -17.63 22.25
CA ILE A 2 -23.22 -16.37 21.47
C ILE A 2 -21.78 -15.85 21.64
N ALA A 3 -21.20 -16.01 22.83
CA ALA A 3 -19.83 -15.59 23.15
C ALA A 3 -18.75 -16.19 22.22
N ARG A 4 -18.94 -17.43 21.73
CA ARG A 4 -17.94 -18.09 20.86
C ARG A 4 -17.85 -17.45 19.47
N ASN A 5 -18.93 -16.85 18.98
CA ASN A 5 -18.94 -16.16 17.68
C ASN A 5 -18.37 -14.75 17.78
N GLU A 6 -18.62 -14.04 18.88
CA GLU A 6 -18.05 -12.70 19.11
C GLU A 6 -16.52 -12.75 19.23
N THR A 7 -15.98 -13.73 19.97
CA THR A 7 -14.53 -13.94 20.07
C THR A 7 -13.91 -14.33 18.72
N TYR A 8 -14.63 -15.09 17.88
CA TYR A 8 -14.14 -15.49 16.56
C TYR A 8 -14.11 -14.33 15.56
N LEU A 9 -15.10 -13.42 15.64
CA LEU A 9 -15.17 -12.20 14.84
C LEU A 9 -14.10 -11.20 15.25
N GLN A 10 -13.79 -11.07 16.54
CA GLN A 10 -12.72 -10.18 17.03
C GLN A 10 -11.32 -10.70 16.66
N ASN A 11 -11.10 -12.01 16.74
CA ASN A 11 -9.78 -12.61 16.51
C ASN A 11 -9.37 -12.71 15.04
N ASN A 12 -10.30 -12.57 14.10
CA ASN A 12 -10.04 -12.64 12.65
C ASN A 12 -10.60 -11.41 11.90
N ALA A 13 -10.80 -10.30 12.61
CA ALA A 13 -11.39 -9.08 12.05
C ALA A 13 -10.53 -8.46 10.95
N TYR A 14 -9.22 -8.72 10.96
CA TYR A 14 -8.27 -8.11 10.03
C TYR A 14 -7.50 -9.17 9.24
N THR A 15 -7.22 -8.83 8.00
CA THR A 15 -6.30 -9.50 7.12
C THR A 15 -5.01 -8.69 7.03
N MET A 16 -3.89 -9.35 7.29
CA MET A 16 -2.54 -8.80 7.19
C MET A 16 -1.86 -9.44 5.97
N ILE A 17 -1.50 -8.62 4.99
CA ILE A 17 -0.93 -9.04 3.71
C ILE A 17 0.50 -8.54 3.63
N SER A 18 1.44 -9.45 3.39
CA SER A 18 2.81 -9.15 3.06
C SER A 18 3.08 -9.60 1.61
N LYS A 19 4.35 -9.56 1.18
CA LYS A 19 4.73 -9.95 -0.18
C LYS A 19 4.35 -11.40 -0.52
N ASP A 20 4.61 -12.31 0.42
CA ASP A 20 4.56 -13.76 0.17
C ASP A 20 3.56 -14.47 1.09
N ASP A 21 2.88 -13.73 1.99
CA ASP A 21 2.00 -14.30 2.99
C ASP A 21 0.77 -13.43 3.25
N GLN A 22 -0.33 -14.09 3.60
CA GLN A 22 -1.57 -13.48 4.04
C GLN A 22 -2.06 -14.23 5.28
N SER A 23 -2.25 -13.50 6.37
CA SER A 23 -2.73 -14.05 7.64
C SER A 23 -3.93 -13.28 8.18
N LEU A 24 -4.74 -13.97 8.97
CA LEU A 24 -5.83 -13.36 9.73
C LEU A 24 -5.30 -12.97 11.12
N GLY A 25 -5.79 -11.85 11.65
CA GLY A 25 -5.41 -11.36 12.95
C GLY A 25 -6.51 -10.56 13.65
N SER A 26 -6.32 -10.41 14.95
CA SER A 26 -7.13 -9.53 15.78
C SER A 26 -6.66 -8.08 15.66
N ILE A 27 -7.45 -7.15 16.19
CA ILE A 27 -7.05 -5.75 16.27
C ILE A 27 -5.81 -5.58 17.16
N GLU A 28 -5.70 -6.32 18.25
CA GLU A 28 -4.56 -6.27 19.17
C GLU A 28 -3.27 -6.73 18.49
N ALA A 29 -3.33 -7.75 17.64
CA ALA A 29 -2.19 -8.19 16.84
C ALA A 29 -1.74 -7.11 15.85
N CYS A 30 -2.69 -6.43 15.21
CA CYS A 30 -2.41 -5.29 14.33
C CYS A 30 -1.78 -4.12 15.09
N GLU A 31 -2.30 -3.79 16.28
CA GLU A 31 -1.76 -2.73 17.14
C GLU A 31 -0.34 -3.06 17.60
N GLN A 32 -0.04 -4.31 17.95
CA GLN A 32 1.32 -4.73 18.29
C GLN A 32 2.30 -4.53 17.14
N LEU A 33 1.90 -4.88 15.91
CA LEU A 33 2.72 -4.64 14.71
C LEU A 33 2.97 -3.14 14.47
N ILE A 34 1.94 -2.32 14.65
CA ILE A 34 2.03 -0.86 14.51
C ILE A 34 2.93 -0.25 15.60
N GLN A 35 2.89 -0.79 16.82
CA GLN A 35 3.66 -0.30 17.96
C GLN A 35 5.11 -0.80 17.97
N ASP A 36 5.47 -1.81 17.18
CA ASP A 36 6.86 -2.27 17.07
C ASP A 36 7.72 -1.27 16.27
N LYS A 37 8.24 -0.28 17.00
CA LYS A 37 9.11 0.77 16.46
C LYS A 37 10.48 0.27 15.98
N ARG A 38 10.89 -0.96 16.36
CA ARG A 38 12.15 -1.55 15.90
C ARG A 38 12.00 -2.15 14.50
N SER A 39 10.76 -2.40 14.09
CA SER A 39 10.40 -2.87 12.77
C SER A 39 10.74 -1.83 11.71
N ASN A 40 11.33 -2.29 10.62
CA ASN A 40 11.52 -1.55 9.37
C ASN A 40 10.36 -1.76 8.39
N HIS A 41 9.24 -2.34 8.85
CA HIS A 41 8.06 -2.51 8.03
C HIS A 41 7.38 -1.17 7.73
N ILE A 42 6.96 -1.01 6.48
CA ILE A 42 6.05 0.04 6.07
C ILE A 42 4.64 -0.54 6.18
N ILE A 43 3.83 -0.01 7.09
CA ILE A 43 2.49 -0.55 7.38
C ILE A 43 1.44 0.36 6.76
N LEU A 44 0.62 -0.19 5.87
CA LEU A 44 -0.51 0.50 5.26
C LEU A 44 -1.80 -0.05 5.87
N PHE A 45 -2.41 0.71 6.77
CA PHE A 45 -3.61 0.30 7.50
C PHE A 45 -4.87 0.93 6.90
N PHE A 46 -5.74 0.09 6.35
CA PHE A 46 -7.07 0.44 5.89
C PHE A 46 -8.08 0.18 7.01
N SER A 47 -8.50 1.26 7.66
CA SER A 47 -9.63 1.25 8.60
C SER A 47 -10.94 1.64 7.90
N ASP A 48 -12.06 1.58 8.62
CA ASP A 48 -13.37 1.99 8.10
C ASP A 48 -13.44 3.47 7.70
N ARG A 49 -12.64 4.32 8.35
CA ARG A 49 -12.76 5.79 8.25
C ARG A 49 -11.60 6.42 7.51
N GLU A 50 -10.44 5.79 7.56
CA GLU A 50 -9.20 6.38 7.10
C GLU A 50 -8.17 5.32 6.71
N VAL A 51 -7.25 5.73 5.83
CA VAL A 51 -6.06 4.95 5.53
C VAL A 51 -4.87 5.62 6.18
N ILE A 52 -4.15 4.89 7.02
CA ILE A 52 -2.99 5.40 7.74
C ILE A 52 -1.74 4.64 7.25
N LEU A 53 -0.70 5.39 6.94
CA LEU A 53 0.61 4.87 6.62
C LEU A 53 1.50 5.04 7.86
N TYR A 54 2.09 3.95 8.34
CA TYR A 54 3.05 3.95 9.43
C TYR A 54 4.44 3.56 8.94
N TYR A 55 5.45 4.22 9.48
CA TYR A 55 6.84 3.80 9.35
C TYR A 55 7.62 4.27 10.57
N LYS A 56 8.17 3.32 11.33
CA LYS A 56 8.82 3.57 12.62
C LYS A 56 7.87 4.36 13.55
N GLU A 57 8.31 5.52 14.04
CA GLU A 57 7.53 6.37 14.97
C GLU A 57 6.59 7.35 14.24
N GLN A 58 6.58 7.34 12.92
CA GLN A 58 5.90 8.34 12.11
C GLN A 58 4.66 7.73 11.46
N HIS A 59 3.60 8.52 11.36
CA HIS A 59 2.41 8.12 10.64
C HIS A 59 1.76 9.32 9.96
N ILE A 60 1.09 9.05 8.84
CA ILE A 60 0.31 10.03 8.10
C ILE A 60 -0.99 9.42 7.60
N HIS A 61 -2.02 10.27 7.46
CA HIS A 61 -3.25 9.88 6.78
C HIS A 61 -3.05 10.00 5.26
N LEU A 62 -3.46 8.96 4.54
CA LEU A 62 -3.53 8.92 3.09
C LEU A 62 -4.99 9.05 2.64
N VAL A 63 -5.20 9.82 1.58
CA VAL A 63 -6.47 9.78 0.85
C VAL A 63 -6.51 8.55 -0.04
N ALA A 64 -7.70 8.12 -0.47
CA ALA A 64 -7.93 6.85 -1.16
C ALA A 64 -6.97 6.61 -2.35
N ARG A 65 -6.77 7.59 -3.25
CA ARG A 65 -5.95 7.37 -4.46
C ARG A 65 -4.48 7.02 -4.15
N PRO A 66 -3.70 7.84 -3.40
CA PRO A 66 -2.34 7.46 -3.00
C PRO A 66 -2.26 6.14 -2.23
N ALA A 67 -3.26 5.84 -1.38
CA ALA A 67 -3.32 4.58 -0.65
C ALA A 67 -3.45 3.37 -1.58
N GLU A 68 -4.42 3.38 -2.49
CA GLU A 68 -4.60 2.30 -3.47
C GLU A 68 -3.38 2.15 -4.39
N MET A 69 -2.79 3.27 -4.83
CA MET A 69 -1.57 3.22 -5.62
C MET A 69 -0.43 2.53 -4.86
N LEU A 70 -0.23 2.89 -3.58
CA LEU A 70 0.81 2.31 -2.74
C LEU A 70 0.59 0.82 -2.50
N LYS A 71 -0.66 0.42 -2.19
CA LYS A 71 -1.06 -0.98 -2.05
C LYS A 71 -0.72 -1.79 -3.30
N GLN A 72 -1.12 -1.30 -4.48
CA GLN A 72 -0.84 -1.99 -5.74
C GLN A 72 0.67 -2.08 -6.02
N PHE A 73 1.44 -1.02 -5.76
CA PHE A 73 2.90 -1.09 -5.87
C PHE A 73 3.50 -2.14 -4.92
N MET A 74 3.07 -2.18 -3.66
CA MET A 74 3.54 -3.16 -2.68
C MET A 74 3.26 -4.60 -3.12
N LEU A 75 2.08 -4.86 -3.68
CA LEU A 75 1.65 -6.23 -4.03
C LEU A 75 2.16 -6.70 -5.40
N GLU A 76 2.11 -5.84 -6.41
CA GLU A 76 2.21 -6.28 -7.80
C GLU A 76 3.51 -5.85 -8.49
N SER A 77 4.22 -4.86 -7.94
CA SER A 77 5.39 -4.31 -8.61
C SER A 77 6.69 -4.86 -8.04
N HIS A 78 7.68 -5.04 -8.90
CA HIS A 78 9.06 -5.29 -8.51
C HIS A 78 9.99 -4.87 -9.65
N GLU A 79 11.31 -4.96 -9.45
CA GLU A 79 12.28 -4.44 -10.40
C GLU A 79 12.06 -4.97 -11.84
N LYS A 80 11.82 -6.28 -11.97
CA LYS A 80 11.55 -6.96 -13.25
C LYS A 80 10.12 -6.76 -13.80
N ALA A 81 9.20 -6.26 -12.99
CA ALA A 81 7.81 -6.00 -13.37
C ALA A 81 7.36 -4.63 -12.81
N PRO A 82 7.87 -3.52 -13.37
CA PRO A 82 7.44 -2.18 -12.95
C PRO A 82 6.05 -1.88 -13.52
N LEU A 83 5.24 -1.16 -12.74
CA LEU A 83 3.89 -0.77 -13.12
C LEU A 83 3.90 0.56 -13.86
N LYS A 84 3.05 0.66 -14.87
CA LYS A 84 2.80 1.82 -15.72
C LYS A 84 1.40 2.36 -15.50
N LYS A 85 1.08 3.48 -16.15
CA LYS A 85 -0.19 4.19 -15.93
C LYS A 85 -1.43 3.31 -16.18
N GLU A 86 -1.37 2.39 -17.15
CA GLU A 86 -2.47 1.47 -17.48
C GLU A 86 -2.82 0.51 -16.35
N ASP A 87 -1.82 0.08 -15.58
CA ASP A 87 -2.00 -0.84 -14.45
C ASP A 87 -2.87 -0.22 -13.35
N PHE A 88 -2.92 1.11 -13.29
CA PHE A 88 -3.72 1.88 -12.33
C PHE A 88 -5.09 2.31 -12.89
N SER A 89 -5.56 1.74 -14.00
CA SER A 89 -6.86 2.10 -14.61
C SER A 89 -8.03 2.14 -13.60
N HIS A 90 -8.11 1.16 -12.71
CA HIS A 90 -9.13 1.11 -11.65
C HIS A 90 -9.00 2.25 -10.63
N VAL A 91 -7.78 2.60 -10.24
CA VAL A 91 -7.48 3.72 -9.31
C VAL A 91 -7.85 5.08 -9.91
N PHE A 92 -7.75 5.20 -11.23
CA PHE A 92 -8.11 6.40 -11.99
C PHE A 92 -9.49 6.32 -12.64
N SER A 93 -10.37 5.39 -12.24
CA SER A 93 -11.69 5.15 -12.85
C SER A 93 -12.59 6.40 -12.99
N LYS A 94 -12.41 7.43 -12.14
CA LYS A 94 -13.14 8.71 -12.25
C LYS A 94 -12.62 9.63 -13.37
N VAL A 95 -11.47 9.34 -13.96
CA VAL A 95 -10.88 10.08 -15.09
C VAL A 95 -11.49 9.51 -16.38
N LYS A 96 -12.16 10.36 -17.16
CA LYS A 96 -12.70 9.97 -18.46
C LYS A 96 -11.56 9.81 -19.48
N GLY A 97 -11.52 8.66 -20.16
CA GLY A 97 -10.55 8.37 -21.21
C GLY A 97 -9.19 7.88 -20.69
N GLU A 98 -8.18 7.92 -21.55
CA GLU A 98 -6.83 7.45 -21.23
C GLU A 98 -6.17 8.31 -20.13
N ILE A 99 -5.46 7.66 -19.22
CA ILE A 99 -4.67 8.35 -18.21
C ILE A 99 -3.53 9.08 -18.91
N LYS A 100 -3.52 10.41 -18.85
CA LYS A 100 -2.42 11.21 -19.38
C LYS A 100 -1.14 10.92 -18.61
N THR A 101 -0.01 10.77 -19.30
CA THR A 101 1.31 10.51 -18.69
C THR A 101 1.66 11.54 -17.61
N ASN A 102 1.43 12.84 -17.88
CA ASN A 102 1.66 13.89 -16.88
C ASN A 102 0.79 13.74 -15.63
N THR A 103 -0.46 13.27 -15.77
CA THR A 103 -1.34 13.02 -14.62
C THR A 103 -0.79 11.88 -13.75
N TYR A 104 -0.31 10.81 -14.39
CA TYR A 104 0.32 9.69 -13.69
C TYR A 104 1.61 10.13 -12.98
N ILE A 105 2.53 10.82 -13.67
CA ILE A 105 3.77 11.34 -13.07
C ILE A 105 3.49 12.25 -11.87
N VAL A 106 2.50 13.15 -11.98
CA VAL A 106 2.10 14.01 -10.86
C VAL A 106 1.55 13.20 -9.69
N ALA A 107 0.77 12.14 -9.95
CA ALA A 107 0.28 11.27 -8.90
C ALA A 107 1.43 10.53 -8.18
N ILE A 108 2.41 10.04 -8.93
CA ILE A 108 3.61 9.40 -8.37
C ILE A 108 4.43 10.38 -7.52
N ASN A 109 4.65 11.60 -7.99
CA ASN A 109 5.36 12.61 -7.22
C ASN A 109 4.61 12.98 -5.93
N ARG A 110 3.27 13.05 -5.98
CA ARG A 110 2.44 13.25 -4.77
C ARG A 110 2.57 12.07 -3.80
N LEU A 111 2.60 10.84 -4.30
CA LEU A 111 2.83 9.65 -3.48
C LEU A 111 4.22 9.70 -2.83
N ARG A 112 5.29 9.94 -3.60
CA ARG A 112 6.66 10.08 -3.06
C ARG A 112 6.75 11.16 -1.98
N ASN A 113 6.10 12.30 -2.18
CA ASN A 113 6.04 13.36 -1.17
C ASN A 113 5.34 12.91 0.12
N LYS A 114 4.30 12.07 0.02
CA LYS A 114 3.63 11.47 1.18
C LYS A 114 4.56 10.47 1.89
N LEU A 115 5.22 9.59 1.14
CA LEU A 115 6.21 8.67 1.72
C LEU A 115 7.30 9.43 2.48
N LYS A 116 7.82 10.50 1.89
CA LYS A 116 8.80 11.39 2.52
C LYS A 116 8.28 12.07 3.79
N GLN A 117 7.02 12.52 3.82
CA GLN A 117 6.38 13.05 5.03
C GLN A 117 6.34 12.02 6.17
N CYS A 118 6.22 10.73 5.82
CA CYS A 118 6.28 9.62 6.77
C CYS A 118 7.71 9.14 7.06
N HIS A 119 8.74 9.90 6.63
CA HIS A 119 10.16 9.54 6.77
C HIS A 119 10.56 8.21 6.10
N ILE A 120 9.77 7.74 5.15
CA ILE A 120 10.08 6.56 4.36
C ILE A 120 11.20 6.93 3.35
N PRO A 121 12.25 6.09 3.22
CA PRO A 121 13.35 6.34 2.29
C PRO A 121 12.90 6.52 0.84
N GLU A 122 13.52 7.48 0.15
CA GLU A 122 13.15 7.83 -1.23
C GLU A 122 13.43 6.69 -2.23
N ASP A 123 14.33 5.76 -1.88
CA ASP A 123 14.65 4.59 -2.68
C ASP A 123 13.56 3.51 -2.66
N VAL A 124 12.48 3.65 -1.87
CA VAL A 124 11.39 2.67 -1.80
C VAL A 124 10.58 2.55 -3.09
N LEU A 125 10.39 3.65 -3.83
CA LEU A 125 9.60 3.70 -5.06
C LEU A 125 10.47 4.22 -6.21
N LEU A 126 11.04 3.30 -6.98
CA LEU A 126 12.04 3.58 -8.00
C LEU A 126 11.41 3.68 -9.39
N THR A 127 12.06 4.46 -10.25
CA THR A 127 11.67 4.59 -11.66
C THR A 127 12.44 3.56 -12.49
N ARG A 128 11.78 2.92 -13.46
CA ARG A 128 12.43 2.12 -14.50
C ARG A 128 11.78 2.46 -15.84
N GLU A 129 12.60 2.71 -16.85
CA GLU A 129 12.08 2.67 -18.22
C GLU A 129 11.79 1.20 -18.55
N ARG A 130 10.52 0.86 -18.80
CA ARG A 130 10.18 -0.51 -19.18
C ARG A 130 10.71 -0.72 -20.60
N LEU A 131 11.60 -1.71 -20.77
CA LEU A 131 12.11 -2.10 -22.08
C LEU A 131 10.95 -2.70 -22.89
N GLY A 132 10.53 -2.00 -23.95
CA GLY A 132 9.40 -2.32 -24.82
C GLY A 132 9.37 -1.40 -26.06
N THR A 133 8.35 -1.54 -26.91
CA THR A 133 8.22 -0.78 -28.17
C THR A 133 8.04 0.72 -27.98
N ASP A 134 7.49 1.14 -26.85
CA ASP A 134 7.33 2.53 -26.46
C ASP A 134 8.06 2.79 -25.13
N ARG A 135 8.86 3.86 -25.07
CA ARG A 135 9.55 4.30 -23.85
C ARG A 135 8.52 4.84 -22.86
N GLU A 136 7.91 3.95 -22.09
CA GLU A 136 6.95 4.31 -21.05
C GLU A 136 7.64 4.35 -19.68
N THR A 137 7.43 5.46 -18.96
CA THR A 137 7.88 5.60 -17.57
C THR A 137 7.08 4.67 -16.67
N ALA A 138 7.76 3.72 -16.04
CA ALA A 138 7.18 2.80 -15.08
C ALA A 138 7.86 2.93 -13.71
N TYR A 139 7.19 2.48 -12.66
CA TYR A 139 7.67 2.57 -11.28
C TYR A 139 7.50 1.23 -10.56
N TYR A 140 8.33 0.98 -9.56
CA TYR A 140 8.21 -0.23 -8.74
C TYR A 140 8.62 0.02 -7.29
N TYR A 141 7.99 -0.75 -6.40
CA TYR A 141 8.35 -0.87 -5.01
C TYR A 141 9.61 -1.76 -4.90
N ASN A 142 10.65 -1.27 -4.23
CA ASN A 142 11.97 -1.90 -4.26
C ASN A 142 12.08 -3.17 -3.39
N HIS A 143 11.11 -3.44 -2.52
CA HIS A 143 11.08 -4.55 -1.56
C HIS A 143 12.28 -4.66 -0.60
N LYS A 144 13.15 -3.65 -0.55
CA LYS A 144 14.22 -3.53 0.46
C LYS A 144 13.63 -3.24 1.85
N TYR A 145 12.47 -2.59 1.87
CA TYR A 145 11.68 -2.34 3.05
C TYR A 145 10.49 -3.29 3.04
N PRO A 146 10.38 -4.21 4.02
CA PRO A 146 9.23 -5.10 4.08
C PRO A 146 7.97 -4.25 4.32
N PHE A 147 6.80 -4.78 3.94
CA PHE A 147 5.54 -4.08 4.12
C PHE A 147 4.50 -5.01 4.75
N ILE A 148 3.51 -4.39 5.38
CA ILE A 148 2.30 -5.07 5.83
C ILE A 148 1.12 -4.19 5.43
N ILE A 149 0.20 -4.75 4.67
CA ILE A 149 -1.10 -4.14 4.40
C ILE A 149 -2.09 -4.75 5.37
N ILE A 150 -2.73 -3.93 6.18
CA ILE A 150 -3.74 -4.35 7.15
C ILE A 150 -5.08 -3.83 6.65
N GLN A 151 -6.06 -4.70 6.47
CA GLN A 151 -7.41 -4.33 6.04
C GLN A 151 -8.43 -5.23 6.75
N ARG A 152 -9.67 -4.79 6.97
CA ARG A 152 -10.65 -5.70 7.57
C ARG A 152 -11.03 -6.83 6.61
N THR A 153 -11.25 -8.00 7.19
CA THR A 153 -11.56 -9.23 6.47
C THR A 153 -12.90 -9.17 5.74
N ASP A 154 -13.86 -8.38 6.22
CA ASP A 154 -15.18 -8.20 5.60
C ASP A 154 -15.19 -7.25 4.40
N PHE A 155 -14.05 -6.66 4.04
CA PHE A 155 -13.85 -5.88 2.81
C PHE A 155 -13.09 -6.63 1.70
N MET A 156 -12.88 -7.95 1.85
CA MET A 156 -12.45 -8.86 0.78
C MET A 156 -13.66 -9.51 0.09
#